data_AF-A0A7C7AJ19-F1
#
_entry.id   AF-A0A7C7AJ19-F1
#
_cell.length_a   1.000
_cell.length_b   1.000
_cell.length_c   1.000
_cell.angle_alpha   90.00
_cell.angle_beta   90.00
_cell.angle_gamma   90.00
#
_symmetry.space_group_name_H-M   'P 1'
#
loop_
_entity.id
_entity.type
_entity.pdbx_description
1 polymer ?
#
loop_
_entity_poly.entity_id
_entity_poly.type
_entity_poly.pdbx_seq_one_letter_code
_entity_poly.pdbx_strand_id
1 'polypeptide(L)' 'MSENINNREYRKKIIKEVIKELHEGKSVDEVKKKFQEAFEGVSATEISEAEQALISEGLPVTEVQRLC' A
#
# COMPACT_ATOMS: atom_id res chain seq x y z
N MET A 1 2.84 -17.17 17.63
CA MET A 1 3.74 -16.13 17.07
C MET A 1 3.80 -16.28 15.55
N SER A 2 2.74 -15.89 14.82
CA SER A 2 2.75 -15.93 13.34
C SER A 2 1.83 -14.90 12.68
N GLU A 3 1.03 -14.14 13.44
CA GLU A 3 0.03 -13.22 12.88
C GLU A 3 0.66 -11.94 12.29
N ASN A 4 1.75 -11.44 12.88
CA ASN A 4 2.38 -10.19 12.44
C ASN A 4 3.21 -10.32 11.15
N ILE A 5 3.85 -11.47 10.91
CA ILE A 5 4.68 -11.67 9.70
C ILE A 5 3.79 -11.82 8.46
N ASN A 6 2.65 -12.50 8.61
CA ASN A 6 1.67 -12.65 7.52
C ASN A 6 1.08 -11.29 7.11
N ASN A 7 0.83 -10.40 8.08
CA ASN A 7 0.29 -9.07 7.81
C ASN A 7 1.25 -8.17 7.01
N ARG A 8 2.56 -8.20 7.25
CA ARG A 8 3.51 -7.34 6.50
C ARG A 8 3.61 -7.74 5.03
N GLU A 9 3.76 -9.03 4.73
CA GLU A 9 3.79 -9.52 3.35
C GLU A 9 2.44 -9.32 2.64
N TYR A 10 1.33 -9.57 3.34
CA TYR A 10 -0.01 -9.29 2.83
C TYR A 10 -0.19 -7.80 2.49
N ARG A 11 0.18 -6.91 3.41
CA ARG A 11 0.09 -5.46 3.21
C ARG A 11 0.94 -5.00 2.03
N LYS A 12 2.20 -5.45 1.92
CA LYS A 12 3.05 -5.16 0.74
C LYS A 12 2.39 -5.58 -0.56
N LYS A 13 1.76 -6.77 -0.57
CA LYS A 13 1.06 -7.28 -1.75
C LYS A 13 -0.12 -6.41 -2.12
N ILE A 14 -0.92 -5.97 -1.14
CA ILE A 14 -2.02 -5.04 -1.37
C ILE A 14 -1.52 -3.72 -1.97
N ILE A 15 -0.45 -3.11 -1.44
CA ILE A 15 0.04 -1.85 -2.01
C ILE A 15 0.52 -2.06 -3.46
N LYS A 16 1.20 -3.17 -3.76
CA LYS A 16 1.57 -3.51 -5.14
C LYS A 16 0.36 -3.66 -6.05
N GLU A 17 -0.71 -4.32 -5.59
CA GLU A 17 -1.96 -4.43 -6.35
C GLU A 17 -2.61 -3.07 -6.57
N VAL A 18 -2.67 -2.24 -5.52
CA VAL A 18 -3.22 -0.88 -5.58
C VAL A 18 -2.47 -0.01 -6.59
N ILE A 19 -1.13 -0.04 -6.60
CA ILE A 19 -0.33 0.72 -7.56
C ILE A 19 -0.50 0.17 -8.98
N LYS A 20 -0.59 -1.15 -9.13
CA LYS A 20 -0.88 -1.76 -10.43
C LYS A 20 -2.25 -1.33 -10.95
N GLU A 21 -3.27 -1.33 -10.10
CA GLU A 21 -4.62 -0.89 -10.44
C GLU A 21 -4.64 0.60 -10.84
N LEU A 22 -3.88 1.46 -10.16
CA LEU A 22 -3.66 2.86 -10.57
C LEU A 22 -3.05 2.96 -11.98
N HIS A 23 -2.03 2.15 -12.29
CA HIS A 23 -1.43 2.10 -13.63
C HIS A 23 -2.36 1.53 -14.70
N GLU A 24 -3.25 0.60 -14.34
CA GLU A 24 -4.28 0.07 -15.25
C GLU A 24 -5.41 1.08 -15.53
N GLY A 25 -5.36 2.26 -14.91
CA GLY A 25 -6.33 3.35 -15.13
C GLY A 25 -7.53 3.28 -14.19
N LYS A 26 -7.46 2.54 -13.08
CA LYS A 26 -8.50 2.59 -12.06
C LYS A 26 -8.53 3.96 -11.39
N SER A 27 -9.70 4.33 -10.91
CA SER A 27 -9.89 5.60 -10.23
C SER A 27 -9.22 5.58 -8.87
N VAL A 28 -8.49 6.65 -8.53
CA VAL A 28 -7.80 6.83 -7.24
C VAL A 28 -8.74 6.52 -6.05
N ASP A 29 -10.02 6.86 -6.15
CA ASP A 29 -11.04 6.62 -5.12
C ASP A 29 -11.24 5.12 -4.79
N GLU A 30 -11.32 4.26 -5.82
CA GLU A 30 -11.52 2.81 -5.63
C GLU A 30 -10.32 2.16 -4.93
N VAL A 31 -9.12 2.56 -5.35
CA VAL A 31 -7.86 2.03 -4.84
C VAL A 31 -7.57 2.57 -3.44
N LYS A 32 -7.92 3.83 -3.16
CA LYS A 32 -7.81 4.43 -1.82
C LYS A 32 -8.73 3.73 -0.82
N LYS A 33 -9.93 3.31 -1.25
CA LYS A 33 -10.86 2.55 -0.41
C LYS A 33 -10.31 1.16 -0.04
N LYS A 34 -9.82 0.40 -1.03
CA LYS A 34 -9.13 -0.89 -0.80
C LYS A 34 -7.93 -0.74 0.14
N PHE A 35 -7.14 0.32 -0.06
CA PHE A 35 -6.02 0.63 0.79
C PHE A 35 -6.49 0.88 2.22
N GLN A 36 -7.48 1.75 2.43
CA GLN A 36 -8.02 2.00 3.77
C GLN A 36 -8.56 0.74 4.46
N GLU A 37 -9.28 -0.14 3.75
CA GLU A 37 -9.78 -1.39 4.32
C GLU A 37 -8.65 -2.35 4.70
N ALA A 38 -7.61 -2.48 3.87
CA ALA A 38 -6.47 -3.35 4.15
C ALA A 38 -5.52 -2.80 5.23
N PHE A 39 -5.51 -1.47 5.40
CA PHE A 39 -4.73 -0.74 6.39
C PHE A 39 -5.61 -0.24 7.55
N GLU A 40 -6.84 -0.74 7.69
CA GLU A 40 -7.72 -0.39 8.78
C GLU A 40 -7.11 -0.88 10.11
N GLY A 41 -6.95 0.02 11.07
CA GLY A 41 -6.25 -0.28 12.33
C GLY A 41 -4.72 -0.26 12.23
N VAL A 42 -4.15 0.18 11.11
CA VAL A 42 -2.71 0.36 10.94
C VAL A 42 -2.31 1.78 11.28
N SER A 43 -1.20 1.94 11.98
CA SER A 43 -0.66 3.26 12.28
C SER A 43 -0.16 3.95 11.01
N ALA A 44 -0.27 5.29 10.95
CA ALA A 44 0.33 6.07 9.86
C ALA A 44 1.83 5.77 9.68
N THR A 45 2.53 5.47 10.78
CA THR A 45 3.95 5.07 10.76
C THR A 45 4.18 3.77 10.00
N GLU A 46 3.39 2.73 10.25
CA GLU A 46 3.49 1.46 9.52
C GLU A 46 3.17 1.60 8.04
N ILE A 47 2.22 2.49 7.70
CA ILE A 47 1.92 2.84 6.31
C ILE A 47 3.15 3.47 5.66
N SER A 48 3.74 4.50 6.29
CA SER A 48 4.94 5.15 5.77
C SER A 48 6.15 4.22 5.66
N GLU A 49 6.31 3.25 6.57
CA GLU A 49 7.35 2.23 6.45
C GLU A 49 7.12 1.33 5.22
N ALA A 50 5.88 0.93 4.96
CA ALA A 50 5.54 0.12 3.80
C ALA A 50 5.73 0.91 2.48
N GLU A 51 5.35 2.18 2.46
CA GLU A 51 5.60 3.12 1.38
C GLU A 51 7.09 3.29 1.08
N GLN A 52 7.91 3.51 2.11
CA GLN A 52 9.38 3.58 2.01
C GLN A 52 9.99 2.31 1.43
N ALA A 53 9.52 1.14 1.87
CA ALA A 53 9.99 -0.14 1.36
C ALA A 53 9.71 -0.29 -0.14
N LEU A 54 8.54 0.17 -0.60
CA LEU A 54 8.16 0.12 -2.00
C LEU A 54 8.98 1.10 -2.86
N ILE A 55 9.22 2.31 -2.37
CA ILE A 55 10.11 3.27 -3.02
C ILE A 55 11.52 2.66 -3.17
N SER A 56 11.99 1.98 -2.13
CA SER A 56 13.29 1.28 -2.16
C SER A 56 13.31 0.09 -3.12
N GLU A 57 12.17 -0.56 -3.36
CA GLU A 57 12.00 -1.60 -4.39
C GLU A 57 11.88 -1.03 -5.82
N GLY A 58 11.90 0.31 -5.98
CA GLY A 58 11.93 1.00 -7.27
C GLY A 58 10.60 1.61 -7.71
N LEU A 59 9.60 1.67 -6.83
CA LEU A 59 8.33 2.35 -7.14
C LEU A 59 8.49 3.88 -7.09
N PRO A 60 7.80 4.63 -7.98
CA PRO A 60 7.86 6.08 -7.98
C PRO A 60 7.20 6.66 -6.73
N VAL A 61 7.85 7.62 -6.07
CA VAL A 61 7.28 8.30 -4.90
C VAL A 61 5.93 8.97 -5.23
N THR A 62 5.75 9.40 -6.48
CA THR A 62 4.52 10.06 -6.96
C THR A 62 3.32 9.12 -6.98
N GLU A 63 3.53 7.83 -7.27
CA GLU A 63 2.45 6.84 -7.25
C GLU A 63 2.04 6.51 -5.82
N VAL A 64 3.02 6.48 -4.91
CA VAL A 64 2.78 6.26 -3.50
C VAL A 64 2.06 7.46 -2.86
N GLN A 65 2.50 8.68 -3.17
CA GLN A 65 1.87 9.90 -2.68
C GLN A 65 0.43 10.11 -3.17
N ARG A 66 0.01 9.48 -4.27
CA ARG A 66 -1.40 9.52 -4.74
C ARG A 66 -2.36 8.79 -3.79
N LEU A 67 -1.83 7.92 -2.92
CA LEU A 67 -2.63 7.11 -2.00
C LEU A 67 -2.86 7.78 -0.64
N CYS A 68 -1.94 8.65 -0.19
CA CYS A 68 -2.15 9.53 0.97
C CYS A 68 -3.28 10.54 0.69
#